data_AF-A0A950Z336-F1
#
_entry.id   AF-A0A950Z336-F1
#
_cell.length_a   1.000
_cell.length_b   1.000
_cell.length_c   1.000
_cell.angle_alpha   90.00
_cell.angle_beta   90.00
_cell.angle_gamma   90.00
#
_symmetry.space_group_name_H-M   'P 1'
#
loop_
_entity.id
_entity.type
_entity.pdbx_description
1 polymer ?
#
loop_
_entity_poly.entity_id
_entity_poly.type
_entity_poly.pdbx_seq_one_letter_code
_entity_poly.pdbx_strand_id
1 'polypeptide(L)'
;AAPYLPNTFLEDDLQTLHAMIQAHPLATLITAGSSGLLANLVPFTLVDGGENGTLRAHIAKANDQVSALSSGAETLVVFQGPEAYITPSWYVSKQEHGRVVPTWNYAVVQVSGTPRVIDDPDWLRA
;
A
#
# COMPACT_ATOMS: atom_id res chain seq x y z
N ALA A 1 12.85 4.92 -0.54
CA ALA A 1 13.68 3.84 -1.10
C ALA A 1 12.79 2.63 -1.36
N ALA A 2 12.81 2.05 -2.57
CA ALA A 2 12.02 0.86 -2.85
C ALA A 2 12.61 -0.36 -2.12
N PRO A 3 11.78 -1.26 -1.58
CA PRO A 3 12.26 -2.52 -1.02
C PRO A 3 12.96 -3.36 -2.09
N TYR A 4 13.87 -4.24 -1.68
CA TYR A 4 14.46 -5.22 -2.60
C TYR A 4 13.36 -6.15 -3.13
N LEU A 5 13.12 -6.12 -4.43
CA LEU A 5 12.18 -6.98 -5.14
C LEU A 5 12.89 -7.63 -6.33
N PRO A 6 13.08 -8.96 -6.35
CA PRO A 6 13.60 -9.64 -7.53
C PRO A 6 12.70 -9.37 -8.74
N ASN A 7 13.29 -9.12 -9.92
CA ASN A 7 12.53 -8.78 -11.13
C ASN A 7 11.44 -9.81 -11.50
N THR A 8 11.63 -11.08 -11.14
CA THR A 8 10.62 -12.14 -11.38
C THR A 8 9.32 -11.94 -10.60
N PHE A 9 9.33 -11.12 -9.55
CA PHE A 9 8.16 -10.79 -8.73
C PHE A 9 7.75 -9.32 -8.85
N LEU A 10 8.42 -8.55 -9.72
CA LEU A 10 8.04 -7.18 -10.02
C LEU A 10 6.82 -7.18 -10.94
N GLU A 11 5.78 -6.46 -10.52
CA GLU A 11 4.67 -6.05 -11.36
C GLU A 11 4.79 -4.54 -11.56
N ASP A 12 4.93 -4.09 -12.81
CA ASP A 12 5.09 -2.69 -13.19
C ASP A 12 4.01 -2.21 -14.17
N ASP A 13 3.06 -3.08 -14.56
CA ASP A 13 1.89 -2.68 -15.31
C ASP A 13 0.92 -1.86 -14.44
N LEU A 14 0.80 -0.57 -14.75
CA LEU A 14 -0.02 0.37 -14.01
C LEU A 14 -1.49 -0.07 -13.94
N GLN A 15 -2.02 -0.70 -15.00
CA GLN A 15 -3.40 -1.16 -15.01
C GLN A 15 -3.64 -2.28 -14.00
N THR A 16 -2.71 -3.24 -13.91
CA THR A 16 -2.73 -4.31 -12.91
C THR A 16 -2.59 -3.77 -11.48
N LEU A 17 -1.68 -2.81 -11.26
CA LEU A 17 -1.51 -2.14 -9.97
C LEU A 17 -2.78 -1.39 -9.54
N HIS A 18 -3.41 -0.67 -10.47
CA HIS A 18 -4.67 0.06 -10.23
C HIS A 18 -5.84 -0.89 -9.91
N ALA A 19 -5.96 -2.00 -10.64
CA ALA A 19 -6.97 -3.00 -10.37
C ALA A 19 -6.82 -3.62 -8.97
N MET A 20 -5.58 -3.85 -8.52
CA MET A 20 -5.28 -4.35 -7.17
C MET A 20 -5.67 -3.33 -6.09
N ILE A 21 -5.34 -2.04 -6.28
CA ILE A 21 -5.75 -0.95 -5.39
C ILE A 21 -7.29 -0.88 -5.27
N GLN A 22 -8.00 -0.97 -6.39
CA GLN A 22 -9.46 -0.91 -6.42
C GLN A 22 -10.13 -2.12 -5.76
N ALA A 23 -9.54 -3.32 -5.90
CA ALA A 23 -10.02 -4.54 -5.27
C ALA A 23 -9.75 -4.58 -3.76
N HIS A 24 -8.71 -3.88 -3.28
CA HIS A 24 -8.27 -3.89 -1.88
C HIS A 24 -8.11 -2.47 -1.31
N PRO A 25 -9.16 -1.63 -1.28
CA PRO A 25 -9.03 -0.18 -1.04
C PRO A 25 -8.66 0.22 0.40
N LEU A 26 -8.76 -0.70 1.38
CA LEU A 26 -8.31 -0.44 2.74
C LEU A 26 -6.80 -0.67 2.84
N ALA A 27 -6.03 0.42 2.95
CA ALA A 27 -4.58 0.38 2.94
C ALA A 27 -3.98 0.90 4.25
N THR A 28 -2.70 0.59 4.48
CA THR A 28 -1.95 1.18 5.59
C THR A 28 -1.29 2.48 5.12
N LEU A 29 -1.69 3.60 5.71
CA LEU A 29 -1.04 4.90 5.54
C LEU A 29 0.08 5.06 6.57
N ILE A 30 1.31 5.17 6.09
CA ILE A 30 2.51 5.31 6.90
C ILE A 30 3.10 6.70 6.72
N THR A 31 3.34 7.40 7.82
CA THR A 31 3.98 8.72 7.84
C THR A 31 5.03 8.82 8.94
N ALA A 32 6.06 9.64 8.71
CA ALA A 32 6.99 10.03 9.77
C ALA A 32 6.42 11.25 10.51
N GLY A 33 5.89 11.03 11.71
CA GLY A 33 5.45 12.08 12.62
C GLY A 33 6.59 12.59 13.51
N SER A 34 6.34 13.67 14.25
CA SER A 34 7.32 14.26 15.18
C SER A 34 7.70 13.34 16.34
N SER A 35 6.83 12.39 16.69
CA SER A 35 7.03 11.38 17.74
C SER A 35 7.52 10.02 17.21
N GLY A 36 7.72 9.89 15.90
CA GLY A 36 8.12 8.64 15.24
C GLY A 36 7.18 8.22 14.11
N LEU A 37 7.30 6.96 13.69
CA LEU A 37 6.46 6.41 12.62
C LEU A 37 5.03 6.20 13.11
N LEU A 38 4.07 6.62 12.29
CA LEU A 38 2.65 6.40 12.49
C LEU A 38 2.11 5.54 11.35
N ALA A 39 1.22 4.61 11.67
CA ALA A 39 0.57 3.72 10.71
C ALA A 39 -0.91 3.59 11.04
N ASN A 40 -1.79 3.97 10.12
CA ASN A 40 -3.24 3.84 10.27
C ASN A 40 -3.84 3.09 9.07
N LEU A 41 -4.88 2.29 9.32
CA LEU A 41 -5.70 1.74 8.24
C LEU A 41 -6.66 2.82 7.74
N VAL A 42 -6.56 3.13 6.45
CA VAL A 42 -7.34 4.19 5.81
C VAL A 42 -7.90 3.66 4.48
N PRO A 43 -9.21 3.82 4.23
CA PRO A 43 -9.79 3.51 2.93
C PRO A 43 -9.38 4.59 1.93
N PHE A 44 -8.83 4.16 0.79
CA PHE A 44 -8.45 5.03 -0.32
C PHE A 44 -9.35 4.79 -1.53
N THR A 45 -9.54 5.85 -2.31
CA THR A 45 -10.11 5.80 -3.65
C THR A 45 -9.06 6.24 -4.64
N LEU A 46 -8.82 5.42 -5.66
CA LEU A 46 -8.03 5.79 -6.81
C LEU A 46 -8.90 6.60 -7.78
N VAL A 47 -8.41 7.77 -8.19
CA VAL A 47 -9.06 8.64 -9.17
C VAL A 47 -8.10 9.04 -10.28
N ASP A 48 -8.66 9.49 -11.40
CA ASP A 48 -7.88 10.08 -12.47
C ASP A 48 -7.16 11.36 -12.00
N GLY A 49 -5.92 11.52 -12.47
CA GLY A 49 -5.07 12.69 -12.20
C GLY A 49 -3.65 12.30 -11.83
N GLY A 50 -2.67 13.11 -12.23
CA GLY A 50 -1.24 12.76 -12.12
C GLY A 50 -0.82 11.69 -13.14
N GLU A 51 0.49 11.45 -13.24
CA GLU A 51 1.05 10.48 -14.19
C GLU A 51 0.64 9.03 -13.87
N ASN A 52 0.57 8.68 -12.58
CA ASN A 52 0.30 7.32 -12.10
C ASN A 52 -1.08 7.17 -11.44
N GLY A 53 -1.99 8.14 -11.61
CA GLY A 53 -3.22 8.24 -10.85
C GLY A 53 -3.04 8.96 -9.50
N THR A 54 -4.17 9.28 -8.86
CA THR A 54 -4.19 10.01 -7.58
C THR A 54 -4.97 9.22 -6.53
N LEU A 55 -4.39 9.05 -5.35
CA LEU A 55 -5.07 8.48 -4.19
C LEU A 55 -5.78 9.58 -3.39
N ARG A 56 -7.05 9.37 -3.08
CA ARG A 56 -7.85 10.20 -2.17
C ARG A 56 -8.28 9.39 -0.96
N ALA A 57 -8.28 10.03 0.20
CA ALA A 57 -8.75 9.45 1.45
C ALA A 57 -9.28 10.54 2.37
N HIS A 58 -10.05 10.11 3.37
CA HIS A 58 -10.48 10.96 4.47
C HIS A 58 -9.91 10.40 5.78
N ILE A 59 -9.41 11.30 6.62
CA ILE A 59 -8.94 10.98 7.96
C ILE A 59 -9.60 11.92 8.96
N ALA A 60 -9.84 11.43 10.17
CA ALA A 60 -10.37 12.27 11.23
C ALA A 60 -9.39 13.41 11.54
N LYS A 61 -9.91 14.64 11.70
CA LYS A 61 -9.09 15.82 12.03
C LYS A 61 -8.28 15.66 13.33
N ALA A 62 -8.80 14.86 14.27
CA ALA A 62 -8.12 14.53 15.53
C ALA A 62 -7.01 13.47 15.39
N ASN A 63 -6.77 12.93 14.20
CA ASN A 63 -5.71 11.96 13.98
C ASN A 63 -4.35 12.67 13.98
N ASP A 64 -3.41 12.19 14.80
CA ASP A 64 -2.08 12.77 14.95
C ASP A 64 -1.29 12.82 13.63
N GLN A 65 -1.60 11.95 12.65
CA GLN A 65 -0.99 11.99 11.32
C GLN A 65 -1.33 13.27 10.55
N VAL A 66 -2.44 13.98 10.85
CA VAL A 66 -2.87 15.20 10.14
C VAL A 66 -1.78 16.26 10.15
N SER A 67 -1.08 16.45 11.28
CA SER A 67 0.00 17.45 11.39
C SER A 67 1.16 17.14 10.43
N ALA A 68 1.63 15.89 10.43
CA ALA A 68 2.71 15.44 9.55
C ALA A 68 2.32 15.53 8.07
N LEU A 69 1.10 15.10 7.73
CA LEU A 69 0.55 15.21 6.38
C LEU A 69 0.45 16.67 5.92
N SER A 70 0.01 17.56 6.80
CA SER A 70 -0.11 19.00 6.49
C SER A 70 1.24 19.68 6.30
N SER A 71 2.30 19.17 6.94
CA SER A 71 3.67 19.63 6.69
C SER A 71 4.30 19.08 5.40
N GLY A 72 3.58 18.28 4.63
CA GLY A 72 4.08 17.67 3.40
C GLY A 72 5.09 16.54 3.66
N ALA A 73 4.97 15.83 4.78
CA ALA A 73 5.81 14.67 5.06
C ALA A 73 5.67 13.64 3.93
N GLU A 74 6.79 13.02 3.54
CA GLU A 74 6.76 11.89 2.62
C GLU A 74 5.93 10.74 3.24
N THR A 75 5.08 10.14 2.42
CA THR A 75 4.16 9.09 2.86
C THR A 75 4.35 7.82 2.05
N LEU A 76 4.03 6.70 2.68
CA LEU A 76 3.93 5.40 2.04
C LEU A 76 2.54 4.83 2.32
N VAL A 77 1.83 4.47 1.25
CA VAL A 77 0.56 3.76 1.33
C VAL A 77 0.78 2.33 0.86
N VAL A 78 0.38 1.36 1.67
CA VAL A 78 0.57 -0.07 1.40
C VAL A 78 -0.79 -0.75 1.28
N PHE A 79 -1.11 -1.18 0.05
CA PHE A 79 -2.27 -2.00 -0.27
C PHE A 79 -1.85 -3.47 -0.19
N GLN A 80 -2.60 -4.27 0.57
CA GLN A 80 -2.35 -5.70 0.73
C GLN A 80 -3.43 -6.48 -0.03
N GLY A 81 -3.00 -7.27 -1.00
CA GLY A 81 -3.86 -8.15 -1.77
C GLY A 81 -3.95 -9.54 -1.16
N PRO A 82 -4.27 -10.56 -1.98
CA PRO A 82 -4.31 -11.94 -1.52
C PRO A 82 -2.95 -12.41 -1.02
N GLU A 83 -2.99 -13.22 0.03
CA GLU A 83 -1.83 -13.92 0.56
C GLU A 83 -2.20 -15.36 0.91
N ALA A 84 -1.21 -16.24 0.90
CA ALA A 84 -1.34 -17.59 1.40
C ALA A 84 0.00 -18.18 1.82
N TYR A 85 -0.03 -18.94 2.91
CA TYR A 85 1.05 -19.86 3.26
C TYR A 85 1.11 -21.01 2.24
N ILE A 86 2.31 -21.26 1.71
CA ILE A 86 2.58 -22.37 0.80
C ILE A 86 3.39 -23.42 1.56
N THR A 87 2.73 -24.54 1.86
CA THR A 87 3.39 -25.66 2.55
C THR A 87 4.24 -26.47 1.57
N PRO A 88 5.47 -26.85 1.95
CA PRO A 88 6.32 -27.68 1.11
C PRO A 88 5.73 -29.09 0.90
N SER A 89 4.79 -29.52 1.75
CA SER A 89 4.13 -30.83 1.64
C SER A 89 3.25 -30.99 0.40
N TRP A 90 2.87 -29.90 -0.28
CA TRP A 90 2.14 -29.98 -1.56
C TRP A 90 3.00 -30.43 -2.73
N TYR A 91 4.33 -30.35 -2.61
CA TYR A 91 5.24 -30.72 -3.70
C TYR A 91 5.70 -32.15 -3.53
N VAL A 92 5.44 -32.99 -4.54
CA VAL A 92 5.93 -34.39 -4.60
C VAL A 92 7.45 -34.44 -4.41
N SER A 93 8.15 -33.47 -5.01
CA SER A 93 9.60 -33.31 -4.92
C SER A 93 10.13 -33.07 -3.49
N LYS A 94 9.28 -32.66 -2.55
CA LYS A 94 9.66 -32.58 -1.13
C LYS A 94 10.00 -33.97 -0.58
N GLN A 95 9.27 -35.00 -0.96
CA GLN A 95 9.59 -36.38 -0.58
C GLN A 95 10.80 -36.92 -1.35
N GLU A 96 11.00 -36.50 -2.59
CA GLU A 96 12.09 -37.00 -3.44
C GLU A 96 13.47 -36.49 -3.01
N HIS A 97 13.59 -35.21 -2.67
CA HIS A 97 14.91 -34.62 -2.36
C HIS A 97 14.94 -33.67 -1.15
N GLY A 98 13.80 -33.36 -0.51
CA GLY A 98 13.77 -32.53 0.70
C GLY A 98 14.04 -31.02 0.49
N ARG A 99 14.52 -30.61 -0.69
CA ARG A 99 14.96 -29.24 -1.04
C ARG A 99 13.84 -28.24 -1.37
N VAL A 100 12.65 -28.41 -0.79
CA VAL A 100 11.56 -27.42 -0.89
C VAL A 100 11.31 -26.84 0.51
N VAL A 101 11.38 -25.52 0.64
CA VAL A 101 11.17 -24.80 1.91
C VAL A 101 9.80 -24.15 1.93
N PRO A 102 9.19 -23.94 3.11
CA PRO A 102 7.94 -23.19 3.21
C PRO A 102 8.13 -21.75 2.75
N THR A 103 7.08 -21.18 2.17
CA THR A 103 7.04 -19.76 1.77
C THR A 103 5.66 -19.17 1.97
N TRP A 104 5.54 -17.85 1.80
CA TRP A 104 4.29 -17.13 1.66
C TRP A 104 4.22 -16.53 0.26
N ASN A 105 3.11 -16.76 -0.43
CA ASN A 105 2.77 -15.99 -1.62
C ASN A 105 1.92 -14.81 -1.19
N TYR A 106 2.21 -13.63 -1.71
CA TYR A 106 1.44 -12.43 -1.44
C TYR A 106 1.54 -11.44 -2.59
N ALA A 107 0.57 -10.54 -2.69
CA ALA A 107 0.61 -9.38 -3.56
C ALA A 107 0.50 -8.10 -2.74
N VAL A 108 1.36 -7.11 -3.03
CA VAL A 108 1.36 -5.81 -2.37
C VAL A 108 1.58 -4.72 -3.40
N VAL A 109 0.85 -3.61 -3.29
CA VAL A 109 1.15 -2.36 -4.01
C VAL A 109 1.58 -1.31 -3.00
N GLN A 110 2.73 -0.68 -3.26
CA GLN A 110 3.28 0.40 -2.47
C GLN A 110 3.24 1.69 -3.27
N VAL A 111 2.64 2.73 -2.70
CA VAL A 111 2.56 4.06 -3.31
C VAL A 111 3.26 5.05 -2.39
N SER A 112 4.33 5.65 -2.89
CA SER A 112 5.05 6.72 -2.20
C SER A 112 4.74 8.08 -2.81
N GLY A 113 4.61 9.10 -1.97
CA GLY A 113 4.39 10.45 -2.45
C GLY A 113 4.19 11.47 -1.33
N THR A 114 4.12 12.74 -1.74
CA THR A 114 3.80 13.87 -0.86
C THR A 114 2.30 14.15 -0.91
N PRO A 115 1.59 14.10 0.23
CA PRO A 115 0.15 14.30 0.29
C PRO A 115 -0.18 15.79 0.21
N ARG A 116 -1.40 16.08 -0.25
CA ARG A 116 -2.01 17.40 -0.11
C ARG A 116 -3.21 17.29 0.82
N VAL A 117 -3.14 17.92 1.98
CA VAL A 117 -4.27 18.01 2.91
C VAL A 117 -5.24 19.09 2.43
N ILE A 118 -6.53 18.78 2.44
CA ILE A 118 -7.60 19.69 2.06
C ILE A 118 -8.55 19.81 3.26
N ASP A 119 -8.61 21.00 3.86
CA ASP A 119 -9.51 21.36 4.97
C ASP A 119 -10.47 22.48 4.53
N ASP A 120 -10.95 22.39 3.28
CA ASP A 120 -11.92 23.31 2.69
C ASP A 120 -13.33 22.70 2.73
N PRO A 121 -14.28 23.27 3.51
CA PRO A 121 -15.64 22.76 3.62
C PRO A 121 -16.40 22.70 2.28
N ASP A 122 -16.08 23.57 1.33
CA ASP A 122 -16.78 23.60 0.04
C ASP A 122 -16.26 22.47 -0.87
N TRP A 123 -14.96 22.18 -0.81
CA TRP A 123 -14.37 21.01 -1.49
C TRP A 123 -14.89 19.68 -0.91
N LEU A 124 -15.11 19.61 0.40
CA LEU A 124 -15.58 18.40 1.08
C LEU A 124 -17.05 18.06 0.83
N ARG A 125 -17.84 19.00 0.28
CA ARG A 125 -19.27 18.82 -0.04
C ARG A 125 -19.56 18.58 -1.54
N ALA A 126 -18.56 18.81 -2.39
CA ALA A 126 -18.66 18.66 -3.84
C ALA A 126 -18.44 17.21 -4.28
#